data_AF-A0A966SKJ2-F1
#
_entry.id   AF-A0A966SKJ2-F1
#
_cell.length_a   1.000
_cell.length_b   1.000
_cell.length_c   1.000
_cell.angle_alpha   90.00
_cell.angle_beta   90.00
_cell.angle_gamma   90.00
#
_symmetry.space_group_name_H-M   'P 1'
#
loop_
_entity.id
_entity.type
_entity.pdbx_description
1 polymer ?
#
loop_
_entity_poly.entity_id
_entity_poly.type
_entity_poly.pdbx_seq_one_letter_code
_entity_poly.pdbx_strand_id
1 'polypeptide(L)'
;MSCGKNRLVMPISFRYASAANDSSVACHGHPAVGGSSRISVTRYGRSVNGVFDPLTAKGGTLLHQFAINPAVREFIPPEANVIAHRRTTPLFGLGLIEAIPDETIRQNAQLAKPDGVKGKLSTITDVASGQPRVGRFGWKAQHA
;
A
#
# COMPACT_ATOMS: atom_id res chain seq x y z
N MET A 1 19.98 66.36 -16.12
CA MET A 1 20.46 65.01 -16.51
C MET A 1 19.53 63.98 -15.90
N SER A 2 19.37 62.86 -16.59
CA SER A 2 18.11 62.10 -16.75
C SER A 2 17.61 61.30 -15.54
N CYS A 3 16.29 61.28 -15.41
CA CYS A 3 15.50 60.24 -14.76
C CYS A 3 15.86 58.86 -15.37
N GLY A 4 16.21 57.88 -14.53
CA GLY A 4 16.54 56.52 -14.94
C GLY A 4 15.67 55.50 -14.21
N LYS A 5 14.60 55.04 -14.87
CA LYS A 5 13.82 53.86 -14.48
C LYS A 5 14.72 52.62 -14.61
N ASN A 6 15.10 51.98 -13.51
CA ASN A 6 15.67 50.63 -13.57
C ASN A 6 14.65 49.59 -13.10
N ARG A 7 14.25 48.81 -14.09
CA ARG A 7 13.24 47.76 -14.12
C ARG A 7 13.66 46.58 -13.24
N LEU A 8 12.85 46.27 -12.24
CA LEU A 8 12.83 44.97 -11.57
C LEU A 8 12.63 43.87 -12.62
N VAL A 9 13.62 42.98 -12.73
CA VAL A 9 13.45 41.65 -13.34
C VAL A 9 14.19 40.66 -12.44
N MET A 10 13.50 40.22 -11.38
CA MET A 10 13.87 38.97 -10.70
C MET A 10 13.40 37.84 -11.62
N PRO A 11 14.28 36.91 -12.05
CA PRO A 11 13.80 35.71 -12.70
C PRO A 11 13.07 34.87 -11.65
N ILE A 12 11.74 34.97 -11.63
CA ILE A 12 10.88 33.99 -10.97
C ILE A 12 11.05 32.70 -11.77
N SER A 13 12.07 31.93 -11.40
CA SER A 13 12.19 30.52 -11.78
C SER A 13 11.07 29.79 -11.04
N PHE A 14 9.87 29.80 -11.63
CA PHE A 14 8.77 28.94 -11.23
C PHE A 14 9.22 27.51 -11.55
N ARG A 15 9.92 26.87 -10.61
CA ARG A 15 10.05 25.40 -10.64
C ARG A 15 8.66 24.87 -10.36
N TYR A 16 7.94 24.56 -11.42
CA TYR A 16 6.76 23.72 -11.34
C TYR A 16 7.20 22.43 -10.65
N ALA A 17 6.81 22.24 -9.40
CA ALA A 17 6.92 20.95 -8.75
C ALA A 17 6.12 19.99 -9.62
N SER A 18 6.78 19.01 -10.25
CA SER A 18 6.11 17.96 -10.98
C SER A 18 5.40 17.04 -9.98
N ALA A 19 4.30 17.52 -9.40
CA ALA A 19 3.31 16.69 -8.76
C ALA A 19 2.37 16.16 -9.85
N ALA A 20 2.90 15.30 -10.72
CA ALA A 20 2.12 14.49 -11.66
C ALA A 20 2.61 13.04 -11.52
N ASN A 21 1.99 12.33 -10.59
CA ASN A 21 2.11 10.89 -10.41
C ASN A 21 1.11 10.22 -11.34
N ASP A 22 1.46 10.12 -12.63
CA ASP A 22 0.60 9.45 -13.62
C ASP A 22 1.25 8.12 -14.05
N SER A 23 0.88 7.04 -13.35
CA SER A 23 0.59 5.71 -13.93
C SER A 23 0.63 4.61 -12.87
N SER A 24 -0.20 3.57 -13.08
CA SER A 24 -0.15 2.30 -12.34
C SER A 24 1.25 1.68 -12.30
N VAL A 25 2.09 1.95 -13.31
CA VAL A 25 3.47 1.47 -13.43
C VAL A 25 4.40 2.00 -12.33
N ALA A 26 4.18 3.22 -11.83
CA ALA A 26 4.99 3.75 -10.70
C ALA A 26 4.87 2.85 -9.45
N CYS A 27 3.67 2.32 -9.23
CA CYS A 27 3.34 1.44 -8.11
C CYS A 27 3.37 -0.06 -8.48
N HIS A 28 3.45 -0.42 -9.76
CA HIS A 28 3.37 -1.81 -10.22
C HIS A 28 4.32 -2.06 -11.39
N GLY A 29 5.58 -1.66 -11.25
CA GLY A 29 6.57 -1.68 -12.35
C GLY A 29 7.72 -2.67 -12.20
N HIS A 30 7.81 -3.40 -11.08
CA HIS A 30 8.96 -4.24 -10.75
C HIS A 30 8.60 -5.72 -10.53
N PRO A 31 9.35 -6.67 -11.12
CA PRO A 31 10.48 -6.47 -12.04
C PRO A 31 10.07 -6.04 -13.46
N ALA A 32 8.78 -6.08 -13.78
CA ALA A 32 8.20 -5.63 -15.05
C ALA A 32 6.86 -4.91 -14.81
N VAL A 33 6.31 -4.29 -15.86
CA VAL A 33 4.99 -3.64 -15.84
C VAL A 33 3.90 -4.60 -15.36
N GLY A 34 3.05 -4.13 -14.45
CA GLY A 34 2.07 -4.92 -13.72
C GLY A 34 2.62 -5.62 -12.47
N GLY A 35 3.93 -5.59 -12.22
CA GLY A 35 4.56 -6.22 -11.07
C GLY A 35 4.26 -5.54 -9.73
N SER A 36 5.12 -5.81 -8.74
CA SER A 36 5.15 -5.08 -7.46
C SER A 36 5.87 -3.72 -7.60
N SER A 37 5.91 -2.89 -6.56
CA SER A 37 6.84 -1.75 -6.50
C SER A 37 7.93 -1.93 -5.45
N ARG A 38 8.99 -1.13 -5.59
CA ARG A 38 9.98 -0.86 -4.56
C ARG A 38 9.48 0.15 -3.52
N ILE A 39 8.44 0.91 -3.86
CA ILE A 39 7.79 1.85 -2.95
C ILE A 39 7.02 1.05 -1.89
N SER A 40 7.16 1.48 -0.65
CA SER A 40 6.51 0.87 0.51
C SER A 40 5.62 1.89 1.19
N VAL A 41 4.40 1.46 1.50
CA VAL A 41 3.46 2.22 2.32
C VAL A 41 3.82 1.99 3.78
N THR A 42 3.92 3.06 4.56
CA THR A 42 4.09 2.98 6.00
C THR A 42 2.74 2.97 6.68
N ARG A 43 2.51 1.96 7.50
CA ARG A 43 1.38 1.91 8.42
C ARG A 43 1.86 1.97 9.86
N TYR A 44 1.06 2.59 10.71
CA TYR A 44 1.36 2.69 12.13
C TYR A 44 0.11 2.45 12.99
N GLY A 45 0.33 2.25 14.27
CA GLY A 45 -0.72 2.14 15.29
C GLY A 45 -0.12 1.96 16.67
N ARG A 46 -0.99 1.88 17.67
CA ARG A 46 -0.60 1.64 19.06
C ARG A 46 -1.19 0.33 19.53
N SER A 47 -0.38 -0.55 20.10
CA SER A 47 -0.83 -1.79 20.71
C SER A 47 -0.48 -1.77 22.19
N VAL A 48 -1.48 -1.98 23.05
CA VAL A 48 -1.31 -2.07 24.51
C VAL A 48 -2.08 -3.28 25.01
N ASN A 49 -1.42 -4.19 25.73
CA ASN A 49 -2.04 -5.41 26.28
C ASN A 49 -2.78 -6.25 25.23
N GLY A 50 -2.24 -6.32 24.01
CA GLY A 50 -2.84 -7.07 22.89
C GLY A 50 -4.01 -6.37 22.18
N VAL A 51 -4.45 -5.21 22.67
CA VAL A 51 -5.48 -4.40 22.03
C VAL A 51 -4.82 -3.41 21.08
N PHE A 52 -5.22 -3.43 19.81
CA PHE A 52 -4.73 -2.54 18.77
C PHE A 52 -5.62 -1.30 18.63
N ASP A 53 -5.04 -0.13 18.84
CA ASP A 53 -5.60 1.18 18.57
C ASP A 53 -5.04 1.70 17.22
N PRO A 54 -5.91 1.93 16.21
CA PRO A 54 -5.50 2.44 14.91
C PRO A 54 -5.09 3.92 14.92
N LEU A 55 -5.20 4.62 16.06
CA LEU A 55 -4.95 6.06 16.18
C LEU A 55 -5.82 6.89 15.22
N THR A 56 -7.10 6.55 15.07
CA THR A 56 -8.03 7.22 14.14
C THR A 56 -8.08 8.74 14.32
N ALA A 57 -7.98 9.22 15.56
CA ALA A 57 -7.94 10.66 15.87
C ALA A 57 -6.67 11.38 15.38
N LYS A 58 -5.64 10.63 14.94
CA LYS A 58 -4.36 11.13 14.44
C LYS A 58 -4.15 10.89 12.94
N GLY A 59 -5.20 10.50 12.21
CA GLY A 59 -5.12 10.16 10.79
C GLY A 59 -5.28 8.66 10.51
N GLY A 60 -5.31 7.84 11.55
CA GLY A 60 -5.46 6.40 11.43
C GLY A 60 -4.18 5.72 11.01
N THR A 61 -4.29 4.48 10.54
CA THR A 61 -3.11 3.62 10.38
C THR A 61 -2.23 3.90 9.17
N LEU A 62 -2.56 4.85 8.30
CA LEU A 62 -1.85 5.08 7.03
C LEU A 62 -1.12 6.40 7.06
N LEU A 63 0.22 6.37 6.97
CA LEU A 63 1.02 7.59 6.81
C LEU A 63 1.00 8.02 5.35
N HIS A 64 0.47 9.22 5.07
CA HIS A 64 0.52 9.78 3.72
C HIS A 64 1.94 10.18 3.31
N GLN A 65 2.41 9.62 2.19
CA GLN A 65 3.76 9.88 1.66
C GLN A 65 3.92 11.32 1.13
N PHE A 66 2.84 11.94 0.67
CA PHE A 66 2.83 13.26 0.06
C PHE A 66 1.80 14.17 0.73
N ALA A 67 2.08 15.46 0.72
CA ALA A 67 1.17 16.49 1.19
C ALA A 67 1.16 17.64 0.18
N ILE A 68 -0.02 18.18 -0.11
CA ILE A 68 -0.18 19.32 -1.02
C ILE A 68 0.46 20.58 -0.42
N ASN A 69 0.38 20.71 0.91
CA ASN A 69 1.07 21.75 1.67
C ASN A 69 2.14 21.10 2.58
N PRO A 70 3.44 21.41 2.39
CA PRO A 70 4.51 20.86 3.22
C PRO A 70 4.37 21.13 4.71
N ALA A 71 3.70 22.21 5.11
CA ALA A 71 3.51 22.57 6.52
C ALA A 71 2.58 21.61 7.28
N VAL A 72 1.74 20.86 6.56
CA VAL A 72 0.79 19.89 7.13
C VAL A 72 1.16 18.45 6.79
N ARG A 73 2.43 18.20 6.48
CA ARG A 73 2.92 16.84 6.26
C ARG A 73 2.70 16.01 7.53
N GLU A 74 2.14 14.82 7.34
CA GLU A 74 1.92 13.87 8.42
C GLU A 74 3.25 13.28 8.90
N PHE A 75 3.33 12.99 10.20
CA PHE A 75 4.43 12.28 10.83
C PHE A 75 3.89 11.13 11.66
N ILE A 76 4.71 10.11 11.89
CA ILE A 76 4.34 9.02 12.79
C ILE A 76 4.19 9.59 14.22
N PRO A 77 3.01 9.45 14.85
CA PRO A 77 2.81 9.93 16.21
C PRO A 77 3.73 9.22 17.21
N PRO A 78 4.28 9.92 18.22
CA PRO A 78 5.20 9.31 19.19
C PRO A 78 4.57 8.19 20.03
N GLU A 79 3.24 8.17 20.15
CA GLU A 79 2.48 7.12 20.84
C GLU A 79 2.34 5.82 20.02
N ALA A 80 2.70 5.83 18.72
CA ALA A 80 2.69 4.64 17.89
C ALA A 80 3.86 3.72 18.25
N ASN A 81 3.55 2.46 18.56
CA ASN A 81 4.54 1.43 18.89
C ASN A 81 4.47 0.20 17.96
N VAL A 82 3.58 0.21 16.98
CA VAL A 82 3.52 -0.76 15.90
C VAL A 82 3.71 0.00 14.60
N ILE A 83 4.76 -0.34 13.85
CA ILE A 83 5.06 0.24 12.54
C ILE A 83 5.25 -0.91 11.55
N ALA A 84 4.59 -0.82 10.40
CA ALA A 84 4.65 -1.82 9.35
C ALA A 84 4.89 -1.18 7.99
N HIS A 85 5.88 -1.66 7.26
CA HIS A 85 6.14 -1.28 5.89
C HIS A 85 5.55 -2.32 4.94
N ARG A 86 4.72 -1.88 4.00
CA ARG A 86 4.00 -2.75 3.06
C ARG A 86 4.26 -2.33 1.63
N ARG A 87 4.95 -3.19 0.87
CA ARG A 87 5.13 -3.00 -0.58
C ARG A 87 3.79 -3.12 -1.30
N THR A 88 3.58 -2.38 -2.38
CA THR A 88 2.38 -2.52 -3.20
C THR A 88 2.21 -3.96 -3.70
N THR A 89 0.97 -4.44 -3.69
CA THR A 89 0.63 -5.80 -4.16
C THR A 89 0.81 -5.88 -5.68
N PRO A 90 1.41 -6.93 -6.24
CA PRO A 90 1.52 -7.07 -7.69
C PRO A 90 0.12 -7.16 -8.33
N LEU A 91 -0.05 -6.70 -9.56
CA LEU A 91 -1.28 -6.91 -10.35
C LEU A 91 -1.12 -8.11 -11.29
N PHE A 92 0.08 -8.31 -11.83
CA PHE A 92 0.41 -9.39 -12.73
C PHE A 92 0.29 -10.75 -12.04
N GLY A 93 -0.30 -11.72 -12.74
CA GLY A 93 -0.51 -13.09 -12.25
C GLY A 93 -1.68 -13.26 -11.28
N LEU A 94 -2.30 -12.18 -10.79
CA LEU A 94 -3.44 -12.27 -9.88
C LEU A 94 -4.72 -12.83 -10.55
N GLY A 95 -4.88 -12.68 -11.86
CA GLY A 95 -6.05 -13.24 -12.55
C GLY A 95 -6.10 -14.77 -12.55
N LEU A 96 -4.94 -15.44 -12.57
CA LEU A 96 -4.88 -16.90 -12.67
C LEU A 96 -5.29 -17.60 -11.37
N ILE A 97 -5.01 -17.00 -10.21
CA ILE A 97 -5.37 -17.60 -8.91
C ILE A 97 -6.88 -17.52 -8.63
N GLU A 98 -7.59 -16.56 -9.24
CA GLU A 98 -9.05 -16.48 -9.11
C GLU A 98 -9.77 -17.61 -9.82
N ALA A 99 -9.22 -18.06 -10.95
CA ALA A 99 -9.79 -19.17 -11.70
C ALA A 99 -9.64 -20.52 -10.99
N ILE A 100 -8.86 -20.60 -9.89
CA ILE A 100 -8.66 -21.84 -9.14
C ILE A 100 -9.78 -22.01 -8.10
N PRO A 101 -10.55 -23.12 -8.15
CA PRO A 101 -11.60 -23.39 -7.17
C PRO A 101 -11.07 -23.44 -5.73
N ASP A 102 -11.87 -22.96 -4.78
CA ASP A 102 -11.53 -22.95 -3.35
C ASP A 102 -11.13 -24.35 -2.84
N GLU A 103 -11.84 -25.38 -3.29
CA GLU A 103 -11.60 -26.77 -2.89
C GLU A 103 -10.25 -27.29 -3.41
N THR A 104 -9.84 -26.91 -4.62
CA THR A 104 -8.52 -27.25 -5.15
C THR A 104 -7.40 -26.64 -4.29
N ILE A 105 -7.57 -25.40 -3.85
CA ILE A 105 -6.60 -24.72 -2.97
C ILE A 105 -6.55 -25.43 -1.60
N ARG A 106 -7.71 -25.82 -1.06
CA ARG A 106 -7.82 -26.55 0.20
C ARG A 106 -7.15 -27.90 0.17
N GLN A 107 -7.39 -28.69 -0.87
CA GLN A 107 -6.75 -29.98 -1.06
C GLN A 107 -5.23 -29.80 -1.14
N ASN A 108 -4.75 -28.86 -1.96
CA ASN A 108 -3.33 -28.60 -2.10
C ASN A 108 -2.65 -28.14 -0.79
N ALA A 109 -3.37 -27.40 0.06
CA ALA A 109 -2.83 -26.97 1.37
C ALA A 109 -2.62 -28.15 2.34
N GLN A 110 -3.38 -29.24 2.19
CA GLN A 110 -3.31 -30.43 3.03
C GLN A 110 -2.30 -31.47 2.52
N LEU A 111 -1.90 -31.40 1.25
CA LEU A 111 -0.92 -32.32 0.68
C LEU A 111 0.42 -32.23 1.42
N ALA A 112 0.98 -33.39 1.75
CA ALA A 112 2.32 -33.49 2.31
C ALA A 112 3.34 -33.12 1.22
N LYS A 113 4.21 -32.16 1.54
CA LYS A 113 5.28 -31.73 0.63
C LYS A 113 6.60 -32.35 1.06
N PRO A 114 7.52 -32.64 0.12
CA PRO A 114 8.83 -33.24 0.43
C PRO A 114 9.68 -32.41 1.42
N ASP A 115 9.47 -31.10 1.47
CA ASP A 115 10.13 -30.17 2.40
C ASP A 115 9.43 -30.06 3.77
N GLY A 116 8.33 -30.81 3.98
CA GLY A 116 7.53 -30.79 5.20
C GLY A 116 6.65 -29.54 5.37
N VAL A 117 6.63 -28.62 4.40
CA VAL A 117 5.85 -27.38 4.50
C VAL A 117 4.35 -27.66 4.31
N LYS A 118 3.55 -27.24 5.29
CA LYS A 118 2.08 -27.33 5.24
C LYS A 118 1.46 -25.97 4.89
N GLY A 119 0.39 -25.97 4.09
CA GLY A 119 -0.35 -24.76 3.77
C GLY A 119 -1.27 -24.35 4.93
N LYS A 120 -1.36 -23.05 5.20
CA LYS A 120 -2.40 -22.47 6.08
C LYS A 120 -3.27 -21.53 5.26
N LEU A 121 -4.57 -21.84 5.19
CA LEU A 121 -5.53 -21.04 4.46
C LEU A 121 -6.06 -19.87 5.29
N SER A 122 -6.27 -18.74 4.64
CA SER A 122 -7.13 -17.66 5.13
C SER A 122 -8.54 -17.93 4.59
N THR A 123 -9.52 -18.06 5.47
CA THR A 123 -10.94 -18.13 5.07
C THR A 123 -11.57 -16.79 5.41
N ILE A 124 -12.21 -16.17 4.43
CA ILE A 124 -12.80 -14.84 4.55
C ILE A 124 -14.24 -14.86 4.03
N THR A 125 -15.06 -13.92 4.50
CA THR A 125 -16.37 -13.68 3.91
C THR A 125 -16.18 -12.83 2.67
N ASP A 126 -16.43 -13.40 1.50
CA ASP A 126 -16.37 -12.67 0.24
C ASP A 126 -17.44 -11.57 0.24
N VAL A 127 -17.01 -10.35 -0.09
CA VAL A 127 -17.88 -9.17 -0.10
C VAL A 127 -18.89 -9.20 -1.25
N ALA A 128 -18.59 -9.89 -2.35
CA ALA A 128 -19.46 -9.95 -3.52
C ALA A 128 -20.59 -10.98 -3.33
N SER A 129 -20.25 -12.19 -2.88
CA SER A 129 -21.22 -13.28 -2.69
C SER A 129 -21.78 -13.40 -1.27
N GLY A 130 -21.12 -12.79 -0.27
CA GLY A 130 -21.43 -12.97 1.16
C GLY A 130 -21.05 -14.34 1.71
N GLN A 131 -20.39 -15.20 0.92
CA GLN A 131 -20.08 -16.58 1.28
C GLN A 131 -18.64 -16.73 1.79
N PRO A 132 -18.35 -17.75 2.62
CA PRO A 132 -16.98 -18.09 2.98
C PRO A 132 -16.19 -18.54 1.74
N ARG A 133 -15.08 -17.87 1.43
CA ARG A 133 -14.13 -18.24 0.37
C ARG A 133 -12.70 -18.28 0.89
N VAL A 134 -11.81 -18.92 0.13
CA VAL A 134 -10.37 -18.85 0.42
C VAL A 134 -9.85 -17.48 -0.02
N GLY A 135 -9.21 -16.77 0.89
CA GLY A 135 -8.57 -15.49 0.57
C GLY A 135 -7.43 -15.66 -0.43
N ARG A 136 -7.41 -14.80 -1.46
CA ARG A 136 -6.44 -14.82 -2.56
C ARG A 136 -5.65 -13.53 -2.69
N PHE A 137 -6.25 -12.40 -2.32
CA PHE A 137 -5.70 -11.07 -2.59
C PHE A 137 -5.38 -10.26 -1.33
N GLY A 138 -4.51 -9.27 -1.50
CA GLY A 138 -4.03 -8.42 -0.42
C GLY A 138 -2.88 -9.05 0.37
N TRP A 139 -2.26 -8.26 1.24
CA TRP A 139 -1.04 -8.68 1.96
C TRP A 139 -1.17 -9.89 2.87
N LYS A 140 -2.40 -10.23 3.28
CA LYS A 140 -2.69 -11.34 4.20
C LYS A 140 -3.89 -12.16 3.72
N ALA A 141 -4.14 -12.18 2.40
CA ALA A 141 -5.24 -12.93 1.81
C ALA A 141 -6.59 -12.53 2.43
N GLN A 142 -6.86 -11.23 2.47
CA GLN A 142 -8.06 -10.66 3.07
C GLN A 142 -9.20 -10.37 2.09
N HIS A 143 -9.01 -10.66 0.80
CA HIS A 143 -10.06 -10.61 -0.23
C HIS A 143 -10.02 -11.88 -1.07
N ALA A 144 -11.16 -12.27 -1.63
CA ALA A 144 -11.37 -13.49 -2.40
C ALA A 144 -12.29 -13.23 -3.58
#